data_AF-A0ABD7TUC0-F1
#
_entry.id   AF-A0ABD7TUC0-F1
#
_cell.length_a   1.000
_cell.length_b   1.000
_cell.length_c   1.000
_cell.angle_alpha   90.00
_cell.angle_beta   90.00
_cell.angle_gamma   90.00
#
_symmetry.space_group_name_H-M   'P 1'
#
loop_
_entity.id
_entity.type
_entity.pdbx_description
1 polymer ?
#
loop_
_entity_poly.entity_id
_entity_poly.type
_entity_poly.pdbx_seq_one_letter_code
_entity_poly.pdbx_strand_id
1 'polypeptide(L)'
;MFIVISGAILLVYAALGFYRGFLASLLHLCSTIFSIWVGLQFYRPLSRYLKLFVPFPKTDAFHMHYALPFKQPENAFNAVISLLIIMFIVKVLMHVVLDTFSSLAYRHRNLLSLRILGVITSLISGVIVLHFLVLLMALYPDALIQSSLQHATLTKWFITDIPILSEITLTLT
;
A
#
# COMPACT_ATOMS: atom_id res chain seq x y z
N MET A 1 16.48 -4.01 8.92
CA MET A 1 15.13 -4.54 9.21
C MET A 1 14.13 -4.18 8.11
N PHE A 2 13.95 -2.89 7.79
CA PHE A 2 13.03 -2.42 6.75
C PHE A 2 13.15 -3.15 5.39
N ILE A 3 14.36 -3.19 4.81
CA ILE A 3 14.61 -3.82 3.49
C ILE A 3 14.19 -5.29 3.50
N VAL A 4 14.46 -6.00 4.60
CA VAL A 4 14.14 -7.43 4.74
C VAL A 4 12.63 -7.64 4.76
N ILE A 5 11.88 -6.82 5.51
CA ILE A 5 10.42 -6.91 5.57
C ILE A 5 9.80 -6.58 4.22
N SER A 6 10.23 -5.47 3.59
CA SER A 6 9.78 -5.06 2.27
C SER A 6 10.05 -6.14 1.22
N GLY A 7 11.26 -6.74 1.23
CA GLY A 7 11.62 -7.85 0.35
C GLY A 7 10.76 -9.09 0.57
N ALA A 8 10.47 -9.45 1.83
CA ALA A 8 9.60 -10.57 2.17
C ALA A 8 8.16 -10.36 1.64
N ILE A 9 7.61 -9.15 1.79
CA ILE A 9 6.28 -8.81 1.24
C ILE A 9 6.29 -8.98 -0.28
N LEU A 10 7.28 -8.43 -0.98
CA LEU A 10 7.36 -8.55 -2.44
C LEU A 10 7.54 -10.00 -2.90
N LEU A 11 8.29 -10.83 -2.16
CA LEU A 11 8.41 -12.26 -2.43
C LEU A 11 7.08 -13.00 -2.27
N VAL A 12 6.28 -12.66 -1.24
CA VAL A 12 4.93 -13.21 -1.09
C VAL A 12 4.06 -12.83 -2.29
N TYR A 13 4.08 -11.57 -2.72
CA TYR A 13 3.35 -11.14 -3.93
C TYR A 13 3.83 -11.87 -5.19
N ALA A 14 5.14 -12.05 -5.36
CA ALA A 14 5.70 -12.81 -6.47
C ALA A 14 5.22 -14.26 -6.46
N ALA A 15 5.29 -14.94 -5.32
CA ALA A 15 4.80 -16.31 -5.17
C ALA A 15 3.30 -16.44 -5.46
N LEU A 16 2.49 -15.50 -4.95
CA LEU A 16 1.05 -15.44 -5.25
C LEU A 16 0.79 -15.22 -6.75
N GLY A 17 1.60 -14.40 -7.43
CA GLY A 17 1.50 -14.20 -8.87
C GLY A 17 1.84 -15.45 -9.67
N PHE A 18 2.88 -16.16 -9.25
CA PHE A 18 3.29 -17.43 -9.87
C PHE A 18 2.26 -18.54 -9.69
N TYR A 19 1.59 -18.57 -8.53
CA TYR A 19 0.50 -19.52 -8.24
C TYR A 19 -0.76 -19.20 -9.05
N ARG A 20 -1.13 -17.91 -9.15
CA ARG A 20 -2.37 -17.48 -9.78
C ARG A 20 -2.31 -17.43 -11.32
N GLY A 21 -1.14 -17.13 -11.89
CA GLY A 21 -0.99 -16.84 -13.32
C GLY A 21 -1.41 -15.42 -13.68
N PHE A 22 -1.18 -15.03 -14.94
CA PHE A 22 -1.33 -13.65 -15.42
C PHE A 22 -2.74 -13.09 -15.25
N LEU A 23 -3.75 -13.78 -15.79
CA LEU A 23 -5.11 -13.24 -15.86
C LEU A 23 -5.70 -12.99 -14.46
N ALA A 24 -5.55 -13.96 -13.56
CA ALA A 24 -5.95 -13.79 -12.16
C ALA A 24 -5.15 -12.67 -11.46
N SER A 25 -3.83 -12.59 -11.70
CA SER A 25 -3.00 -11.51 -11.13
C SER A 25 -3.40 -10.13 -11.64
N LEU A 26 -3.79 -10.02 -12.91
CA LEU A 26 -4.28 -8.79 -13.53
C LEU A 26 -5.59 -8.33 -12.91
N LEU A 27 -6.54 -9.25 -12.71
CA LEU A 27 -7.79 -8.96 -12.01
C LEU A 27 -7.55 -8.44 -10.59
N HIS A 28 -6.61 -9.06 -9.86
CA HIS A 28 -6.22 -8.54 -8.55
C HIS A 28 -5.54 -7.17 -8.63
N LEU A 29 -4.72 -6.89 -9.65
CA LEU A 29 -4.12 -5.57 -9.84
C LEU A 29 -5.20 -4.52 -10.12
N CYS A 30 -6.13 -4.79 -11.03
CA CYS A 30 -7.27 -3.91 -11.33
C CYS A 30 -8.09 -3.61 -10.07
N SER A 31 -8.35 -4.62 -9.24
CA SER A 31 -9.02 -4.46 -7.96
C SER A 31 -8.22 -3.56 -6.98
N THR A 32 -6.88 -3.65 -6.96
CA THR A 32 -6.04 -2.76 -6.15
C THR A 32 -6.15 -1.32 -6.64
N ILE A 33 -6.03 -1.09 -7.94
CA ILE A 33 -6.17 0.24 -8.57
C ILE A 33 -7.56 0.82 -8.29
N PHE A 34 -8.61 0.02 -8.46
CA PHE A 34 -9.98 0.42 -8.17
C PHE A 34 -10.15 0.80 -6.69
N SER A 35 -9.56 0.03 -5.77
CA SER A 35 -9.63 0.34 -4.34
C SER A 35 -8.97 1.68 -3.98
N ILE A 36 -7.86 2.03 -4.65
CA ILE A 36 -7.22 3.34 -4.50
C ILE A 36 -8.15 4.42 -5.03
N TRP A 37 -8.69 4.24 -6.24
CA TRP A 37 -9.57 5.23 -6.84
C TRP A 37 -10.78 5.53 -5.96
N VAL A 38 -11.47 4.51 -5.44
CA VAL A 38 -12.58 4.69 -4.48
C VAL A 38 -12.08 5.37 -3.21
N GLY A 39 -10.94 4.93 -2.67
CA GLY A 39 -10.31 5.54 -1.49
C GLY A 39 -10.06 7.03 -1.65
N LEU A 40 -9.55 7.47 -2.81
CA LEU A 40 -9.27 8.87 -3.09
C LEU A 40 -10.54 9.74 -3.12
N GLN A 41 -11.70 9.16 -3.46
CA GLN A 41 -12.98 9.87 -3.43
C GLN A 41 -13.50 10.05 -1.99
N PHE A 42 -13.26 9.09 -1.10
CA PHE A 42 -13.95 9.01 0.20
C PHE A 42 -13.04 9.14 1.45
N TYR A 43 -11.71 9.27 1.30
CA TYR A 43 -10.82 9.36 2.46
C TYR A 43 -11.06 10.62 3.31
N ARG A 44 -11.41 11.75 2.68
CA ARG A 44 -11.62 13.04 3.38
C ARG A 44 -12.78 13.01 4.37
N PRO A 45 -14.00 12.56 4.01
CA PRO A 45 -15.07 12.43 4.99
C PRO A 45 -14.74 11.40 6.08
N LEU A 46 -14.13 10.26 5.72
CA LEU A 46 -13.76 9.24 6.70
C LEU A 46 -12.72 9.76 7.71
N SER A 47 -11.72 10.52 7.27
CA SER A 47 -10.65 11.01 8.15
C SER A 47 -11.13 11.93 9.25
N ARG A 48 -12.24 12.66 9.04
CA ARG A 48 -12.85 13.51 10.09
C ARG A 48 -13.43 12.68 11.22
N TYR A 49 -14.09 11.57 10.90
CA TYR A 49 -14.66 10.67 11.90
C TYR A 49 -13.60 9.79 12.55
N LEU A 50 -12.65 9.32 11.74
CA LEU A 50 -11.65 8.34 12.18
C LEU A 50 -10.67 8.91 13.19
N LYS A 51 -10.40 10.22 13.17
CA LYS A 51 -9.61 10.93 14.20
C LYS A 51 -10.06 10.63 15.63
N LEU A 52 -11.35 10.34 15.83
CA LEU A 52 -11.93 10.02 17.15
C LEU A 52 -11.67 8.56 17.58
N PHE A 53 -11.49 7.65 16.62
CA PHE A 53 -11.32 6.21 16.88
C PHE A 53 -9.85 5.77 16.83
N VAL A 54 -9.08 6.35 15.92
CA VAL A 54 -7.65 6.08 15.76
C VAL A 54 -6.91 7.40 15.94
N PRO A 55 -6.65 7.81 17.20
CA PRO A 55 -5.95 9.05 17.46
C PRO A 55 -4.52 8.97 16.93
N PHE A 56 -4.00 10.11 16.49
CA PHE A 56 -2.59 10.20 16.13
C PHE A 56 -1.73 9.82 17.34
N PRO A 57 -0.73 8.94 17.18
CA PRO A 57 0.09 8.51 18.31
C PRO A 57 0.81 9.71 18.91
N LYS A 58 0.60 9.97 20.20
CA LYS A 58 1.30 11.03 20.90
C LYS A 58 2.69 10.53 21.31
N THR A 59 3.72 11.30 21.02
CA THR A 59 5.08 11.03 21.51
C THR A 59 5.38 11.88 22.73
N ASP A 60 6.08 11.29 23.70
CA ASP A 60 6.60 12.01 24.87
C ASP A 60 7.64 13.08 24.49
N ALA A 61 8.26 12.95 23.32
CA ALA A 61 9.20 13.93 22.80
C ALA A 61 8.47 15.02 22.00
N PHE A 62 8.46 16.24 22.53
CA PHE A 62 7.99 17.48 21.88
C PHE A 62 8.68 17.75 20.51
N HIS A 63 9.76 17.03 20.18
CA HIS A 63 10.57 17.21 18.97
C HIS A 63 10.99 15.86 18.36
N MET A 64 10.04 15.05 17.89
CA MET A 64 10.40 13.89 17.09
C MET A 64 10.95 14.32 15.71
N HIS A 65 12.07 13.74 15.31
CA HIS A 65 12.68 13.95 14.00
C HIS A 65 12.16 12.89 13.01
N TYR A 66 11.28 13.28 12.10
CA TYR A 66 10.77 12.38 11.07
C TYR A 66 11.81 12.10 9.98
N ALA A 67 11.77 10.91 9.41
CA ALA A 67 12.61 10.51 8.28
C ALA A 67 12.29 11.31 6.99
N LEU A 68 11.06 11.80 6.89
CA LEU A 68 10.55 12.62 5.79
C LEU A 68 9.94 13.93 6.35
N PRO A 69 10.10 15.06 5.65
CA PRO A 69 9.57 16.34 6.09
C PRO A 69 8.07 16.45 5.79
N PHE A 70 7.22 16.20 6.77
CA PHE A 70 5.76 16.39 6.65
C PHE A 70 5.34 17.75 7.20
N LYS A 71 4.50 18.50 6.46
CA LYS A 71 3.97 19.81 6.92
C LYS A 71 2.97 19.65 8.06
N GLN A 72 2.08 18.66 7.96
CA GLN A 72 1.04 18.37 8.95
C GLN A 72 0.94 16.85 9.17
N PRO A 73 1.88 16.25 9.91
CA PRO A 73 1.99 14.78 10.04
C PRO A 73 0.72 14.14 10.59
N GLU A 74 0.03 14.80 11.53
CA GLU A 74 -1.25 14.32 12.06
C GLU A 74 -2.34 14.26 10.97
N ASN A 75 -2.50 15.33 10.18
CA ASN A 75 -3.51 15.36 9.12
C ASN A 75 -3.20 14.32 8.04
N ALA A 76 -1.91 14.19 7.68
CA ALA A 76 -1.42 13.18 6.75
C ALA A 76 -1.68 11.75 7.25
N PHE A 77 -1.36 11.46 8.50
CA PHE A 77 -1.64 10.16 9.12
C PHE A 77 -3.12 9.80 9.02
N ASN A 78 -3.99 10.74 9.41
CA ASN A 78 -5.44 10.54 9.37
C ASN A 78 -5.97 10.33 7.94
N ALA A 79 -5.40 11.02 6.94
CA ALA A 79 -5.76 10.83 5.54
C ALA A 79 -5.31 9.46 5.01
N VAL A 80 -4.04 9.08 5.26
CA VAL A 80 -3.44 7.82 4.80
C VAL A 80 -4.14 6.61 5.43
N ILE A 81 -4.40 6.64 6.74
CA ILE A 81 -5.07 5.51 7.40
C ILE A 81 -6.53 5.37 6.94
N SER A 82 -7.22 6.48 6.66
CA SER A 82 -8.57 6.47 6.07
C SER A 82 -8.56 5.87 4.67
N LEU A 83 -7.59 6.27 3.84
CA LEU A 83 -7.40 5.70 2.51
C LEU A 83 -7.17 4.18 2.61
N LEU A 84 -6.27 3.74 3.49
CA LEU A 84 -5.96 2.33 3.69
C LEU A 84 -7.16 1.51 4.15
N ILE A 85 -7.99 2.03 5.04
CA ILE A 85 -9.22 1.35 5.49
C ILE A 85 -10.19 1.19 4.32
N ILE A 86 -10.43 2.25 3.54
CA ILE A 86 -11.32 2.17 2.37
C ILE A 86 -10.75 1.20 1.34
N MET A 87 -9.45 1.29 1.05
CA MET A 87 -8.77 0.36 0.16
C MET A 87 -8.96 -1.07 0.61
N PHE A 88 -8.77 -1.36 1.90
CA PHE A 88 -8.96 -2.70 2.45
C PHE A 88 -10.39 -3.19 2.29
N ILE A 89 -11.40 -2.38 2.65
CA ILE A 89 -12.82 -2.73 2.51
C ILE A 89 -13.16 -3.01 1.05
N VAL A 90 -12.83 -2.09 0.14
CA VAL A 90 -13.09 -2.25 -1.30
C VAL A 90 -12.35 -3.46 -1.86
N LYS A 91 -11.12 -3.72 -1.39
CA LYS A 91 -10.33 -4.87 -1.81
C LYS A 91 -10.98 -6.19 -1.41
N VAL A 92 -11.49 -6.28 -0.18
CA VAL A 92 -12.22 -7.45 0.31
C VAL A 92 -13.50 -7.66 -0.49
N LEU A 93 -14.29 -6.60 -0.73
CA LEU A 93 -15.50 -6.68 -1.55
C LEU A 93 -15.19 -7.14 -2.98
N MET A 94 -14.13 -6.59 -3.58
CA MET A 94 -13.70 -6.98 -4.92
C MET A 94 -13.19 -8.43 -4.96
N HIS A 95 -12.61 -8.95 -3.89
CA HIS A 95 -12.17 -10.35 -3.85
C HIS A 95 -13.35 -11.31 -4.08
N VAL A 96 -14.49 -11.05 -3.44
CA VAL A 96 -15.73 -11.83 -3.65
C VAL A 96 -16.17 -11.79 -5.12
N VAL A 97 -16.09 -10.62 -5.75
CA VAL A 97 -16.40 -10.47 -7.18
C VAL A 97 -15.42 -11.28 -8.05
N LEU A 98 -14.13 -11.19 -7.76
CA LEU A 98 -13.09 -11.89 -8.52
C LEU A 98 -13.20 -13.41 -8.42
N ASP A 99 -13.65 -13.94 -7.28
CA ASP A 99 -13.85 -15.37 -7.08
C ASP A 99 -14.92 -15.93 -8.02
N THR A 100 -15.89 -15.12 -8.44
CA THR A 100 -16.87 -15.49 -9.47
C THR A 100 -16.21 -15.72 -10.84
N PHE A 101 -15.14 -14.99 -11.15
CA PHE A 101 -14.37 -15.12 -12.40
C PHE A 101 -13.23 -16.14 -12.32
N SER A 102 -13.02 -16.77 -11.16
CA SER A 102 -11.89 -17.66 -10.90
C SER A 102 -11.77 -18.81 -11.90
N SER A 103 -12.89 -19.44 -12.28
CA SER A 103 -12.91 -20.55 -13.25
C SER A 103 -12.32 -20.15 -14.61
N LEU A 104 -12.64 -18.95 -15.09
CA LEU A 104 -12.06 -18.41 -16.32
C LEU A 104 -10.59 -18.01 -16.12
N ALA A 105 -10.30 -17.30 -15.04
CA ALA A 105 -8.97 -16.76 -14.77
C ALA A 105 -7.90 -17.84 -14.58
N TYR A 106 -8.26 -18.99 -14.03
CA TYR A 106 -7.33 -20.09 -13.76
C TYR A 106 -7.20 -21.12 -14.88
N ARG A 107 -8.02 -21.02 -15.95
CA ARG A 107 -8.05 -22.01 -17.05
C ARG A 107 -6.69 -22.29 -17.67
N HIS A 108 -5.89 -21.24 -17.88
CA HIS A 108 -4.58 -21.35 -18.56
C HIS A 108 -3.39 -21.14 -17.61
N ARG A 109 -3.60 -21.20 -16.28
CA ARG A 109 -2.56 -20.86 -15.29
C ARG A 109 -1.31 -21.76 -15.35
N ASN A 110 -1.42 -22.96 -15.92
CA ASN A 110 -0.33 -23.94 -15.94
C ASN A 110 0.79 -23.59 -16.95
N LEU A 111 0.53 -22.67 -17.90
CA LEU A 111 1.54 -22.21 -18.85
C LEU A 111 2.59 -21.36 -18.13
N LEU A 112 3.87 -21.78 -18.20
CA LEU A 112 4.97 -21.11 -17.50
C LEU A 112 5.07 -19.62 -17.85
N SER A 113 4.88 -19.26 -19.13
CA SER A 113 4.86 -17.87 -19.59
C SER A 113 3.82 -17.02 -18.87
N LEU A 114 2.59 -17.54 -18.70
CA LEU A 114 1.52 -16.86 -17.97
C LEU A 114 1.80 -16.79 -16.47
N ARG A 115 2.54 -17.73 -15.89
CA ARG A 115 2.96 -17.67 -14.48
C ARG A 115 3.99 -16.58 -14.25
N ILE A 116 4.97 -16.45 -15.13
CA ILE A 116 5.99 -15.37 -15.07
C ILE A 116 5.33 -14.01 -15.22
N LEU A 117 4.42 -13.85 -16.20
CA LEU A 117 3.64 -12.62 -16.33
C LEU A 117 2.81 -12.35 -15.06
N GLY A 118 2.24 -13.39 -14.44
CA GLY A 118 1.55 -13.28 -13.15
C GLY A 118 2.44 -12.76 -12.01
N VAL A 119 3.71 -13.18 -11.95
CA VAL A 119 4.71 -12.66 -11.01
C VAL A 119 4.89 -11.15 -11.21
N ILE A 120 5.15 -10.72 -12.44
CA ILE A 120 5.37 -9.30 -12.78
C ILE A 120 4.15 -8.47 -12.37
N THR A 121 2.95 -8.91 -12.76
CA THR A 121 1.69 -8.21 -12.42
C THR A 121 1.43 -8.16 -10.91
N SER A 122 1.74 -9.24 -10.19
CA SER A 122 1.57 -9.27 -8.73
C SER A 122 2.62 -8.43 -8.01
N LEU A 123 3.85 -8.33 -8.53
CA LEU A 123 4.87 -7.43 -8.00
C LEU A 123 4.43 -5.97 -8.10
N ILE A 124 3.79 -5.55 -9.21
CA ILE A 124 3.21 -4.21 -9.33
C ILE A 124 2.19 -3.96 -8.22
N SER A 125 1.28 -4.91 -7.98
CA SER A 125 0.31 -4.81 -6.88
C SER A 125 1.01 -4.74 -5.51
N GLY A 126 2.08 -5.52 -5.32
CA GLY A 126 2.86 -5.55 -4.10
C GLY A 126 3.58 -4.23 -3.83
N VAL A 127 4.18 -3.62 -4.85
CA VAL A 127 4.81 -2.29 -4.77
C VAL A 127 3.78 -1.24 -4.36
N ILE A 128 2.59 -1.26 -4.97
CA ILE A 128 1.51 -0.33 -4.62
C ILE A 128 1.10 -0.47 -3.14
N VAL A 129 0.86 -1.69 -2.66
CA VAL A 129 0.47 -1.92 -1.26
C VAL A 129 1.61 -1.54 -0.31
N LEU A 130 2.83 -1.93 -0.65
CA LEU A 130 4.01 -1.59 0.12
C LEU A 130 4.17 -0.07 0.21
N HIS A 131 3.90 0.70 -0.86
CA HIS A 131 4.02 2.16 -0.87
C HIS A 131 3.24 2.80 0.27
N PHE A 132 1.97 2.44 0.40
CA PHE A 132 1.11 3.00 1.44
C PHE A 132 1.46 2.49 2.84
N LEU A 133 1.94 1.24 2.99
CA LEU A 133 2.43 0.74 4.28
C LEU A 133 3.68 1.49 4.74
N VAL A 134 4.62 1.74 3.83
CA VAL A 134 5.85 2.48 4.12
C VAL A 134 5.53 3.95 4.42
N LEU A 135 4.58 4.56 3.70
CA LEU A 135 4.08 5.90 3.99
C LEU A 135 3.45 5.99 5.37
N LEU A 136 2.62 5.01 5.76
CA LEU A 136 2.03 4.95 7.11
C LEU A 136 3.12 4.83 8.19
N MET A 137 4.13 3.99 7.98
CA MET A 137 5.26 3.87 8.89
C MET A 137 6.07 5.17 8.99
N ALA A 138 6.27 5.88 7.88
CA ALA A 138 6.96 7.16 7.88
C ALA A 138 6.21 8.25 8.67
N LEU A 139 4.88 8.16 8.72
CA LEU A 139 4.02 9.05 9.50
C LEU A 139 3.86 8.62 10.96
N TYR A 140 4.20 7.37 11.30
CA TYR A 140 4.09 6.87 12.66
C TYR A 140 5.25 7.40 13.53
N PRO A 141 4.97 8.18 14.57
CA PRO A 141 6.02 8.85 15.31
C PRO A 141 6.62 7.90 16.37
N ASP A 142 7.53 7.03 15.93
CA ASP A 142 8.29 6.11 16.79
C ASP A 142 9.79 6.17 16.49
N ALA A 143 10.63 6.26 17.51
CA ALA A 143 12.07 6.45 17.34
C ALA A 143 12.76 5.27 16.62
N LEU A 144 12.31 4.03 16.85
CA LEU A 144 12.88 2.83 16.21
C LEU A 144 12.47 2.76 14.74
N ILE A 145 11.22 3.08 14.44
CA ILE A 145 10.73 3.17 13.05
C ILE A 145 11.45 4.30 12.31
N GLN A 146 11.48 5.51 12.88
CA GLN A 146 12.07 6.68 12.22
C GLN A 146 13.57 6.51 11.96
N SER A 147 14.35 5.98 12.91
CA SER A 147 15.77 5.67 12.70
C SER A 147 15.99 4.60 11.62
N SER A 148 15.13 3.57 11.57
CA SER A 148 15.19 2.54 10.53
C SER A 148 14.90 3.08 9.12
N LEU A 149 14.07 4.12 9.02
CA LEU A 149 13.70 4.76 7.74
C LEU A 149 14.69 5.85 7.33
N GLN A 150 15.29 6.58 8.28
CA GLN A 150 16.22 7.69 8.02
C GLN A 150 17.45 7.25 7.21
N HIS A 151 18.01 6.07 7.51
CA HIS A 151 19.20 5.54 6.83
C HIS A 151 18.89 4.89 5.47
N ALA A 152 17.61 4.70 5.13
CA ALA A 152 17.21 4.02 3.92
C ALA A 152 16.89 5.03 2.81
N THR A 153 17.89 5.36 1.96
CA THR A 153 17.70 6.17 0.75
C THR A 153 16.57 5.60 -0.13
N LEU A 154 16.46 4.27 -0.17
CA LEU A 154 15.39 3.56 -0.86
C LEU A 154 13.99 3.94 -0.35
N THR A 155 13.82 4.16 0.96
CA THR A 155 12.53 4.53 1.55
C THR A 155 12.06 5.89 1.07
N LYS A 156 12.96 6.88 1.02
CA LYS A 156 12.64 8.22 0.52
C LYS A 156 12.19 8.14 -0.94
N TRP A 157 13.02 7.52 -1.77
CA TRP A 157 12.73 7.31 -3.18
C TRP A 157 11.38 6.60 -3.40
N PHE A 158 11.10 5.56 -2.60
CA PHE A 158 9.87 4.79 -2.71
C PHE A 158 8.63 5.65 -2.45
N ILE A 159 8.68 6.57 -1.47
CA ILE A 159 7.55 7.45 -1.14
C ILE A 159 7.45 8.64 -2.11
N THR A 160 8.57 9.24 -2.51
CA THR A 160 8.58 10.54 -3.20
C THR A 160 8.70 10.45 -4.71
N ASP A 161 9.25 9.36 -5.26
CA ASP A 161 9.73 9.34 -6.64
C ASP A 161 9.02 8.29 -7.52
N ILE A 162 8.16 7.43 -6.95
CA ILE A 162 7.36 6.49 -7.75
C ILE A 162 6.25 7.28 -8.48
N PRO A 163 6.22 7.28 -9.83
CA PRO A 163 5.21 8.01 -10.59
C PRO A 163 3.79 7.60 -10.20
N ILE A 164 2.85 8.54 -10.25
CA ILE A 164 1.44 8.39 -9.83
C ILE A 164 1.29 8.22 -8.30
N LEU A 165 2.05 7.32 -7.67
CA LEU A 165 1.97 7.09 -6.22
C LEU A 165 2.48 8.28 -5.42
N SER A 166 3.53 8.96 -5.89
CA SER A 166 4.04 10.18 -5.26
C SER A 166 3.04 11.35 -5.36
N GLU A 167 2.33 11.50 -6.47
CA GLU A 167 1.26 12.50 -6.61
C GLU A 167 0.10 12.24 -5.66
N ILE A 168 -0.25 10.96 -5.47
CA ILE A 168 -1.22 10.55 -4.46
C ILE A 168 -0.71 10.89 -3.06
N THR A 169 0.55 10.56 -2.74
CA THR A 169 1.17 10.92 -1.46
C THR A 169 1.04 12.42 -1.20
N LEU A 170 1.43 13.26 -2.16
CA LEU A 170 1.37 14.72 -2.06
C LEU A 170 -0.06 15.24 -1.85
N THR A 171 -1.06 14.52 -2.35
CA THR A 171 -2.47 14.87 -2.12
C THR A 171 -2.93 14.54 -0.70
N LEU A 172 -2.29 13.55 -0.05
CA LEU A 172 -2.62 13.07 1.29
C LEU A 172 -1.85 13.82 2.39
N THR A 173 -0.65 14.34 2.10
CA THR A 173 0.31 14.92 3.06
C THR A 173 0.41 16.43 2.99
#